data_AF-A0A372EQL6-F1
#
_entry.id   AF-A0A372EQL6-F1
#
_cell.length_a   1.000
_cell.length_b   1.000
_cell.length_c   1.000
_cell.angle_alpha   90.00
_cell.angle_beta   90.00
_cell.angle_gamma   90.00
#
_symmetry.space_group_name_H-M   'P 1'
#
loop_
_entity.id
_entity.type
_entity.pdbx_description
1 polymer ?
#
loop_
_entity_poly.entity_id
_entity_poly.type
_entity_poly.pdbx_seq_one_letter_code
_entity_poly.pdbx_strand_id
1 'polypeptide(L)' 'MATMNISLPDQMKDWVESRLENASFSNTSDYVRHLIRRDQEREQAIAELQAEVDKGLESGPARNFDLDEFLSRMHAKHGA' A
#
# COMPACT_ATOMS: atom_id res chain seq x y z
N MET A 1 -17.12 19.87 7.95
CA MET A 1 -16.45 18.65 8.46
C MET A 1 -17.44 17.89 9.32
N ALA A 2 -17.48 16.56 9.21
CA ALA A 2 -18.18 15.73 10.19
C ALA A 2 -17.30 15.59 11.44
N THR A 3 -17.90 15.66 12.63
CA THR A 3 -17.20 15.49 13.90
C THR A 3 -17.40 14.06 14.38
N MET A 4 -16.30 13.39 14.76
CA MET A 4 -16.31 12.04 15.31
C MET A 4 -15.57 12.05 16.64
N ASN A 5 -16.23 11.67 17.72
CA ASN A 5 -15.64 11.56 19.05
C ASN A 5 -15.07 10.16 19.23
N ILE A 6 -13.81 10.07 19.67
CA ILE A 6 -13.10 8.81 19.87
C ILE A 6 -12.53 8.83 21.29
N SER A 7 -12.80 7.77 22.05
CA SER A 7 -12.15 7.55 23.36
C SER A 7 -10.96 6.63 23.17
N LEU A 8 -9.82 7.00 23.73
CA LEU A 8 -8.57 6.24 23.66
C LEU A 8 -8.07 5.95 25.07
N PRO A 9 -7.46 4.77 25.33
CA PRO A 9 -6.70 4.53 26.54
C PRO A 9 -5.54 5.53 26.68
N ASP A 10 -5.13 5.83 27.91
CA ASP A 10 -4.08 6.82 28.20
C ASP A 10 -2.79 6.54 27.43
N GLN A 11 -2.36 5.27 27.35
CA GLN A 11 -1.16 4.89 26.60
C GLN A 11 -1.25 5.26 25.10
N MET A 12 -2.43 5.15 24.50
CA MET A 12 -2.62 5.52 23.10
C MET A 12 -2.67 7.05 22.92
N LYS A 13 -3.22 7.76 23.91
CA LYS A 13 -3.20 9.23 23.94
C LYS A 13 -1.77 9.75 24.00
N ASP A 14 -0.95 9.24 24.93
CA ASP A 14 0.46 9.64 25.08
C ASP A 14 1.25 9.39 23.79
N TRP A 15 0.98 8.26 23.14
CA TRP A 15 1.58 7.96 21.84
C TRP A 15 1.21 8.99 20.78
N VAL A 16 -0.08 9.35 20.67
CA VAL A 16 -0.54 10.38 19.72
C VAL A 16 0.09 11.73 20.02
N GLU A 17 0.17 12.13 21.29
CA GLU A 17 0.80 13.39 21.70
C GLU A 17 2.28 13.45 21.32
N SER A 18 3.04 12.35 21.50
CA SER A 18 4.43 12.26 21.05
C SER A 18 4.61 12.45 19.53
N ARG A 19 3.58 12.16 18.73
CA ARG A 19 3.60 12.40 17.28
C ARG A 19 3.39 13.87 16.91
N LEU A 20 2.74 14.64 17.78
CA LEU A 20 2.56 16.09 17.61
C LEU A 20 3.85 16.85 17.94
N GLU A 21 4.59 16.40 18.95
CA GLU A 21 5.85 17.04 19.40
C GLU A 21 6.93 17.06 18.31
N ASN A 22 6.92 16.08 17.42
CA ASN A 22 7.85 16.00 16.28
C ASN A 22 7.50 16.97 15.13
N ALA A 23 6.67 17.99 15.38
CA ALA A 23 6.21 19.04 14.45
C ALA A 23 5.52 18.53 13.16
N SER A 24 5.22 17.23 13.07
CA SER A 24 4.68 16.61 11.85
C SER A 24 3.16 16.80 11.72
N PHE A 25 2.46 17.14 12.81
CA PHE A 25 1.01 17.27 12.84
C PHE A 25 0.61 18.42 13.77
N SER A 26 -0.42 19.19 13.38
CA SER A 26 -0.86 20.37 14.15
C SER A 26 -1.79 20.03 15.31
N ASN A 27 -2.50 18.90 15.22
CA ASN A 27 -3.43 18.42 16.24
C ASN A 27 -3.73 16.92 16.06
N THR A 28 -4.37 16.32 17.07
CA THR A 28 -4.77 14.89 17.06
C THR A 28 -5.65 14.52 15.87
N SER A 29 -6.57 15.38 15.47
CA SER A 29 -7.47 15.08 14.33
C SER A 29 -6.71 15.02 13.01
N ASP A 30 -5.65 15.82 12.84
CA ASP A 30 -4.78 15.75 11.66
C ASP A 30 -4.01 14.43 11.62
N TYR A 31 -3.48 14.00 12.77
CA TYR A 31 -2.82 12.71 12.88
C TYR A 31 -3.77 11.55 12.54
N VAL A 32 -4.98 11.56 13.09
CA VAL A 32 -5.99 10.52 12.81
C VAL A 32 -6.39 10.53 11.33
N ARG A 33 -6.61 11.71 10.72
CA ARG A 33 -6.90 11.79 9.26
C ARG A 33 -5.74 11.26 8.43
N HIS A 34 -4.50 11.52 8.83
CA HIS A 34 -3.32 10.95 8.17
C HIS A 34 -3.31 9.42 8.26
N LEU A 35 -3.58 8.85 9.43
CA LEU A 35 -3.68 7.40 9.60
C LEU A 35 -4.77 6.78 8.72
N ILE A 36 -5.96 7.41 8.66
CA ILE A 36 -7.06 6.94 7.80
C ILE A 36 -6.65 6.96 6.32
N ARG A 37 -5.98 8.02 5.84
CA ARG A 37 -5.49 8.06 4.45
C ARG A 37 -4.48 6.95 4.17
N ARG A 38 -3.52 6.75 5.07
CA ARG A 38 -2.51 5.70 4.95
C ARG A 38 -3.13 4.30 4.96
N ASP A 39 -4.18 4.11 5.74
CA ASP A 39 -4.96 2.86 5.78
C ASP A 39 -5.66 2.62 4.43
N GLN A 40 -6.36 3.62 3.89
CA GLN A 40 -6.98 3.57 2.57
C GLN A 40 -5.97 3.31 1.44
N GLU A 41 -4.82 3.99 1.46
CA GLU A 41 -3.74 3.77 0.49
C GLU A 41 -3.22 2.35 0.54
N ARG A 42 -3.08 1.78 1.75
CA ARG A 42 -2.66 0.39 1.93
C ARG A 42 -3.71 -0.58 1.41
N GLU A 43 -4.98 -0.39 1.74
CA GLU A 43 -6.08 -1.23 1.26
C GLU A 43 -6.15 -1.20 -0.28
N GLN A 44 -6.03 -0.01 -0.88
CA GLN A 44 -6.00 0.15 -2.32
C GLN A 44 -4.82 -0.59 -2.96
N ALA A 45 -3.61 -0.44 -2.41
CA ALA A 45 -2.42 -1.14 -2.93
C ALA A 45 -2.57 -2.67 -2.82
N ILE A 46 -3.17 -3.18 -1.74
CA ILE A 46 -3.44 -4.62 -1.59
C ILE A 46 -4.46 -5.07 -2.64
N ALA A 47 -5.53 -4.31 -2.84
CA ALA A 47 -6.56 -4.64 -3.83
C ALA A 47 -5.98 -4.68 -5.26
N GLU A 48 -5.12 -3.72 -5.60
CA GLU A 48 -4.41 -3.69 -6.89
C GLU A 48 -3.50 -4.90 -7.09
N LEU A 49 -2.68 -5.23 -6.08
CA LEU A 49 -1.82 -6.41 -6.14
C LEU A 49 -2.63 -7.70 -6.27
N GLN A 50 -3.74 -7.83 -5.53
CA GLN A 50 -4.60 -9.00 -5.61
C GLN A 50 -5.22 -9.12 -7.01
N ALA A 51 -5.68 -8.02 -7.60
CA ALA A 51 -6.23 -8.02 -8.95
C ALA A 51 -5.20 -8.47 -10.00
N GLU A 52 -3.94 -8.05 -9.90
CA GLU A 52 -2.87 -8.52 -10.81
C GLU A 52 -2.51 -10.00 -10.59
N VAL A 53 -2.53 -10.47 -9.33
CA VAL A 53 -2.36 -11.89 -9.02
C VAL A 53 -3.49 -12.71 -9.63
N ASP A 54 -4.74 -12.28 -9.48
CA ASP A 54 -5.92 -12.96 -10.03
C ASP A 54 -5.83 -13.02 -11.57
N LYS A 55 -5.47 -11.92 -12.23
CA LYS A 55 -5.19 -11.92 -13.68
C LYS A 55 -4.11 -12.93 -14.06
N GLY A 56 -3.05 -13.05 -13.25
CA GLY A 56 -1.99 -14.03 -13.45
C GLY A 56 -2.50 -15.47 -13.33
N LEU A 57 -3.32 -15.77 -12.32
CA LEU A 57 -3.92 -17.09 -12.12
C LEU A 57 -4.91 -17.46 -13.24
N GLU A 58 -5.65 -16.47 -13.74
CA GLU A 58 -6.58 -16.63 -14.86
C GLU A 58 -5.89 -16.65 -16.23
N SER A 59 -4.60 -16.30 -16.31
CA SER A 59 -3.83 -16.25 -17.57
C SER A 59 -3.54 -17.61 -18.21
N GLY A 60 -3.96 -18.69 -17.55
CA GLY A 60 -3.80 -20.07 -17.99
C GLY A 60 -2.74 -20.83 -17.19
N PRO A 61 -2.50 -22.10 -17.53
CA PRO A 61 -1.59 -22.94 -16.78
C PRO A 61 -0.15 -22.42 -16.84
N ALA A 62 0.54 -22.48 -15.69
CA ALA A 62 1.96 -22.19 -15.61
C ALA A 62 2.75 -23.11 -16.57
N ARG A 63 3.76 -22.53 -17.23
CA ARG A 63 4.67 -23.23 -18.14
C ARG A 63 6.09 -23.16 -17.58
N ASN A 64 6.92 -24.13 -17.95
CA ASN A 64 8.35 -24.07 -17.62
C ASN A 64 8.96 -22.78 -18.18
N PHE A 65 9.83 -22.16 -17.41
CA PHE A 65 10.47 -20.89 -17.76
C PHE A 65 11.96 -21.10 -17.92
N ASP A 66 12.46 -20.86 -19.14
CA ASP A 66 13.88 -20.80 -19.47
C ASP A 66 14.29 -19.35 -19.68
N LEU A 67 15.24 -18.87 -18.87
CA LEU A 67 15.68 -17.48 -18.87
C LEU A 67 16.47 -17.14 -20.14
N ASP A 68 17.32 -18.05 -20.63
CA ASP A 68 18.20 -17.80 -21.77
C ASP A 68 17.40 -17.75 -23.08
N GLU A 69 16.41 -18.65 -23.21
CA GLU A 69 15.47 -18.62 -24.33
C GLU A 69 14.62 -17.33 -24.31
N PHE A 70 14.14 -16.94 -23.13
CA PHE A 70 13.35 -15.73 -22.97
C PHE A 70 14.12 -14.46 -23.38
N LEU A 71 15.36 -14.30 -22.89
CA LEU A 71 16.19 -13.14 -23.20
C LEU A 71 16.57 -13.09 -24.68
N SER A 72 16.93 -14.23 -25.27
CA SER A 72 17.23 -14.33 -26.71
C SER A 72 16.05 -13.85 -27.56
N ARG A 73 14.83 -14.28 -27.21
CA ARG A 73 13.59 -13.84 -27.88
C ARG A 73 13.32 -12.35 -27.70
N MET A 74 13.54 -11.80 -26.50
CA MET A 74 13.31 -10.37 -26.24
C MET A 74 14.30 -9.48 -26.99
N HIS A 75 15.59 -9.83 -27.03
CA HIS A 75 16.59 -9.10 -27.81
C HIS A 75 16.32 -9.15 -29.31
N ALA A 76 15.92 -10.31 -29.86
CA ALA A 76 15.54 -10.41 -31.27
C ALA A 76 14.32 -9.55 -31.62
N LYS A 77 13.38 -9.37 -30.68
CA LYS A 77 12.13 -8.63 -30.91
C LYS A 77 12.27 -7.12 -30.68
N HIS A 78 13.15 -6.69 -29.77
CA HIS A 78 13.19 -5.30 -29.27
C HIS A 78 14.60 -4.67 -29.29
N GLY A 79 15.65 -5.40 -29.68
CA GLY A 79 17.04 -4.95 -29.61
C GLY A 79 17.55 -4.16 -30.83
N ALA A 80 16.67 -3.50 -31.58
CA ALA A 80 17.04 -2.55 -32.65
C ALA A 80 17.11 -1.12 -32.13
#